data_AF-A0A6L5X089-F1
#
_entry.id   AF-A0A6L5X089-F1
#
_cell.length_a   1.000
_cell.length_b   1.000
_cell.length_c   1.000
_cell.angle_alpha   90.00
_cell.angle_beta   90.00
_cell.angle_gamma   90.00
#
_symmetry.space_group_name_H-M   'P 1'
#
loop_
_entity.id
_entity.type
_entity.pdbx_description
1 polymer ?
#
loop_
_entity_poly.entity_id
_entity_poly.type
_entity_poly.pdbx_seq_one_letter_code
_entity_poly.pdbx_strand_id
1 'polypeptide(L)'
;MNLVRFMSTRELYRFLDGETISGNTEWRREGYASSSKGICFFPADPKPETRLHYLSGVVSFQRVVEFAPCGDLPGIRMAKGRYRDPKSDLGFGSVIRMMEVDEVCMPKYNYRMLYPLRIGTINIKRIFNGDFVWEIDWMEPDEMKVLRGHTWDKRHTRKERMA
;
A
#
# COMPACT_ATOMS: atom_id res chain seq x y z
N MET A 1 12.13 -5.06 -6.13
CA MET A 1 11.64 -4.51 -4.85
C MET A 1 10.14 -4.71 -4.81
N ASN A 2 9.63 -5.32 -3.75
CA ASN A 2 8.18 -5.46 -3.56
C ASN A 2 7.58 -4.14 -3.08
N LEU A 3 6.33 -3.89 -3.45
CA LEU A 3 5.62 -2.66 -3.19
C LEU A 3 4.42 -2.94 -2.28
N VAL A 4 4.26 -2.16 -1.23
CA VAL A 4 3.16 -2.28 -0.27
C VAL A 4 2.20 -1.12 -0.45
N ARG A 5 0.90 -1.40 -0.47
CA ARG A 5 -0.13 -0.37 -0.55
C ARG A 5 -1.24 -0.62 0.44
N PHE A 6 -1.54 0.42 1.22
CA PHE A 6 -2.76 0.53 2.01
C PHE A 6 -3.86 1.11 1.15
N MET A 7 -5.02 0.46 1.09
CA MET A 7 -6.10 0.83 0.20
C MET A 7 -7.48 0.50 0.77
N SER A 8 -8.51 0.99 0.09
CA SER A 8 -9.89 0.59 0.40
C SER A 8 -10.18 -0.80 -0.18
N THR A 9 -11.14 -1.50 0.42
CA THR A 9 -11.66 -2.76 -0.14
C THR A 9 -12.22 -2.54 -1.55
N ARG A 10 -12.82 -1.37 -1.82
CA ARG A 10 -13.31 -1.00 -3.16
C ARG A 10 -12.18 -0.89 -4.17
N GLU A 11 -11.07 -0.24 -3.83
CA GLU A 11 -9.91 -0.14 -4.72
C GLU A 11 -9.32 -1.53 -5.00
N LEU A 12 -9.20 -2.37 -3.98
CA LEU A 12 -8.73 -3.75 -4.13
C LEU A 12 -9.61 -4.54 -5.11
N TYR A 13 -10.93 -4.50 -4.95
CA TYR A 13 -11.83 -5.25 -5.84
C TYR A 13 -11.73 -4.78 -7.29
N ARG A 14 -11.68 -3.47 -7.53
CA ARG A 14 -11.45 -2.92 -8.87
C ARG A 14 -10.14 -3.42 -9.48
N PHE A 15 -9.05 -3.39 -8.71
CA PHE A 15 -7.76 -3.91 -9.17
C PHE A 15 -7.86 -5.40 -9.52
N LEU A 16 -8.47 -6.19 -8.63
CA LEU A 16 -8.65 -7.61 -8.85
C LEU A 16 -9.53 -7.87 -10.08
N ASP A 17 -10.51 -7.01 -10.37
CA ASP A 17 -11.41 -7.07 -11.54
C ASP A 17 -10.70 -6.76 -12.86
N GLY A 18 -9.39 -6.51 -12.79
CA GLY A 18 -8.57 -6.20 -13.94
C GLY A 18 -8.68 -4.73 -14.35
N GLU A 19 -9.36 -3.89 -13.57
CA GLU A 19 -9.40 -2.46 -13.85
C GLU A 19 -8.01 -1.84 -13.73
N THR A 20 -7.77 -0.81 -14.54
CA THR A 20 -6.62 0.07 -14.34
C THR A 20 -6.98 1.16 -13.35
N ILE A 21 -6.31 1.13 -12.20
CA ILE A 21 -6.46 2.16 -11.17
C ILE A 21 -5.55 3.33 -11.56
N SER A 22 -6.12 4.51 -11.71
CA SER A 22 -5.40 5.74 -12.04
C SER A 22 -5.58 6.80 -10.97
N GLY A 23 -4.52 7.58 -10.72
CA GLY A 23 -4.54 8.69 -9.77
C GLY A 23 -3.56 9.76 -10.21
N ASN A 24 -3.96 11.02 -10.05
CA ASN A 24 -3.17 12.20 -10.40
C ASN A 24 -2.96 13.15 -9.21
N THR A 25 -3.39 12.76 -8.00
CA THR A 25 -3.32 13.57 -6.78
C THR A 25 -1.92 14.11 -6.58
N GLU A 26 -1.78 15.42 -6.42
CA GLU A 26 -0.52 16.08 -6.10
C GLU A 26 -0.55 16.52 -4.64
N TRP A 27 0.02 15.71 -3.73
CA TRP A 27 -0.06 15.98 -2.29
C TRP A 27 0.56 17.32 -1.90
N ARG A 28 1.55 17.81 -2.66
CA ARG A 28 2.09 19.17 -2.51
C ARG A 28 1.05 20.27 -2.67
N ARG A 29 0.12 20.11 -3.62
CA ARG A 29 -0.92 21.11 -3.90
C ARG A 29 -2.03 21.09 -2.86
N GLU A 30 -2.23 19.95 -2.21
CA GLU A 30 -3.16 19.76 -1.09
C GLU A 30 -2.62 20.32 0.24
N GLY A 31 -1.53 21.10 0.20
CA GLY A 31 -0.94 21.73 1.39
C GLY A 31 0.03 20.85 2.18
N TYR A 32 0.32 19.62 1.72
CA TYR A 32 1.29 18.75 2.37
C TYR A 32 2.70 19.00 1.86
N ALA A 33 3.70 19.03 2.74
CA ALA A 33 5.11 19.09 2.35
C ALA A 33 5.62 17.71 1.87
N SER A 34 5.03 17.18 0.80
CA SER A 34 5.36 15.88 0.18
C SER A 34 5.62 16.04 -1.31
N SER A 35 6.55 15.27 -1.87
CA SER A 35 6.81 15.20 -3.31
C SER A 35 5.95 14.15 -4.02
N SER A 36 5.09 13.45 -3.28
CA SER A 36 4.27 12.36 -3.75
C SER A 36 3.19 12.87 -4.73
N LYS A 37 3.10 12.19 -5.89
CA LYS A 37 2.04 12.45 -6.86
C LYS A 37 1.54 11.16 -7.51
N GLY A 38 0.23 11.06 -7.68
CA GLY A 38 -0.46 9.88 -8.19
C GLY A 38 -0.68 8.83 -7.10
N ILE A 39 -0.54 7.56 -7.48
CA ILE A 39 -0.77 6.42 -6.61
C ILE A 39 0.56 6.00 -6.00
N CYS A 40 0.66 6.14 -4.67
CA CYS A 40 1.89 5.85 -3.95
C CYS A 40 1.85 4.49 -3.23
N PHE A 41 3.03 3.90 -3.16
CA PHE A 41 3.36 2.61 -2.59
C PHE A 41 4.57 2.79 -1.67
N PHE A 42 4.69 1.94 -0.68
CA PHE A 42 5.88 1.86 0.16
C PHE A 42 6.75 0.69 -0.31
N PRO A 43 8.08 0.76 -0.16
CA PRO A 43 8.92 -0.44 -0.21
C PRO A 43 8.44 -1.48 0.82
N ALA A 44 8.57 -2.77 0.53
CA ALA A 44 8.15 -3.83 1.47
C ALA A 44 8.96 -3.89 2.78
N ASP A 45 10.14 -3.25 2.81
CA ASP A 45 10.96 -3.07 4.01
C ASP A 45 10.99 -1.58 4.40
N PRO A 46 10.81 -1.18 5.68
CA PRO A 46 10.41 -2.00 6.85
C PRO A 46 9.08 -2.72 6.65
N LYS A 47 8.67 -3.61 7.57
CA LYS A 47 7.41 -4.37 7.42
C LYS A 47 6.16 -3.46 7.41
N PRO A 48 5.05 -3.84 6.75
CA PRO A 48 3.81 -3.05 6.72
C PRO A 48 3.26 -2.69 8.11
N GLU A 49 3.36 -3.59 9.08
CA GLU A 49 2.86 -3.44 10.45
C GLU A 49 3.46 -2.20 11.13
N THR A 50 4.75 -1.91 10.89
CA THR A 50 5.42 -0.76 11.51
C THR A 50 4.91 0.58 10.97
N ARG A 51 4.23 0.57 9.82
CA ARG A 51 3.73 1.79 9.16
C ARG A 51 2.39 2.26 9.69
N LEU A 52 1.60 1.35 10.27
CA LEU A 52 0.25 1.63 10.74
C LEU A 52 0.22 2.77 11.77
N HIS A 53 1.28 2.92 12.57
CA HIS A 53 1.38 3.99 13.57
C HIS A 53 1.43 5.39 12.97
N TYR A 54 2.14 5.60 11.86
CA TYR A 54 2.30 6.92 11.24
C TYR A 54 1.37 7.17 10.05
N LEU A 55 0.72 6.12 9.53
CA LEU A 55 -0.26 6.23 8.44
C LEU A 55 -1.70 6.40 8.91
N SER A 56 -1.97 6.27 10.22
CA SER A 56 -3.31 6.40 10.79
C SER A 56 -3.90 7.77 10.46
N GLY A 57 -5.12 7.78 9.89
CA GLY A 57 -5.80 8.99 9.46
C GLY A 57 -5.31 9.60 8.13
N VAL A 58 -4.28 9.03 7.50
CA VAL A 58 -3.74 9.53 6.20
C VAL A 58 -4.22 8.67 5.03
N VAL A 59 -4.32 7.36 5.22
CA VAL A 59 -4.73 6.39 4.18
C VAL A 59 -5.81 5.45 4.69
N SER A 60 -6.48 4.76 3.77
CA SER A 60 -7.45 3.72 4.12
C SER A 60 -6.76 2.50 4.73
N PHE A 61 -7.19 2.10 5.93
CA PHE A 61 -6.76 0.89 6.63
C PHE A 61 -7.75 -0.28 6.48
N GLN A 62 -8.43 -0.40 5.35
CA GLN A 62 -9.30 -1.57 5.11
C GLN A 62 -8.49 -2.78 4.63
N ARG A 63 -7.54 -2.54 3.72
CA ARG A 63 -6.71 -3.58 3.11
C ARG A 63 -5.28 -3.10 3.00
N VAL A 64 -4.35 -4.04 3.11
CA VAL A 64 -2.96 -3.87 2.73
C VAL A 64 -2.60 -4.94 1.72
N VAL A 65 -1.85 -4.59 0.69
CA VAL A 65 -1.42 -5.54 -0.34
C VAL A 65 0.06 -5.39 -0.55
N GLU A 66 0.78 -6.51 -0.55
CA GLU A 66 2.15 -6.58 -1.02
C GLU A 66 2.15 -7.06 -2.47
N PHE A 67 2.82 -6.31 -3.34
CA PHE A 67 2.90 -6.54 -4.78
C PHE A 67 4.33 -6.85 -5.20
N ALA A 68 4.47 -7.82 -6.10
CA ALA A 68 5.66 -7.98 -6.93
C ALA A 68 5.46 -7.24 -8.26
N PRO A 69 6.42 -6.40 -8.70
CA PRO A 69 6.48 -5.95 -10.08
C PRO A 69 6.57 -7.12 -11.06
N CYS A 70 5.72 -7.16 -12.08
CA CYS A 70 5.69 -8.26 -13.06
C CYS A 70 5.70 -7.80 -14.53
N GLY A 71 5.77 -6.50 -14.78
CA GLY A 71 5.87 -5.90 -16.11
C GLY A 71 6.43 -4.48 -16.02
N ASP A 72 6.27 -3.71 -17.08
CA ASP A 72 6.72 -2.31 -17.12
C ASP A 72 5.93 -1.45 -16.13
N LEU A 73 6.63 -0.55 -15.45
CA LEU A 73 6.06 0.41 -14.50
C LEU A 73 6.16 1.85 -15.06
N PRO A 74 5.38 2.20 -16.10
CA PRO A 74 5.51 3.50 -16.76
C PRO A 74 5.18 4.65 -15.81
N GLY A 75 6.06 5.65 -15.76
CA GLY A 75 5.89 6.82 -14.92
C GLY A 75 6.09 6.55 -13.43
N ILE A 76 6.73 5.43 -13.07
CA ILE A 76 7.21 5.19 -11.72
C ILE A 76 8.24 6.25 -11.32
N ARG A 77 8.16 6.70 -10.07
CA ARG A 77 9.13 7.63 -9.48
C ARG A 77 9.32 7.33 -8.01
N MET A 78 10.53 7.63 -7.53
CA MET A 78 10.77 7.77 -6.10
C MET A 78 10.18 9.10 -5.62
N ALA A 79 9.58 9.07 -4.44
CA ALA A 79 9.02 10.22 -3.77
C ALA A 79 9.29 10.12 -2.27
N LYS A 80 9.01 11.21 -1.54
CA LYS A 80 9.05 11.24 -0.09
C LYS A 80 7.70 11.72 0.45
N GLY A 81 7.07 10.86 1.23
CA GLY A 81 5.94 11.23 2.07
C GLY A 81 6.44 11.84 3.39
N ARG A 82 5.69 12.79 3.94
CA ARG A 82 6.01 13.42 5.22
C ARG A 82 4.93 13.07 6.22
N TYR A 83 5.30 12.32 7.25
CA TYR A 83 4.38 11.74 8.23
C TYR A 83 4.73 12.20 9.63
N ARG A 84 3.77 12.12 10.56
CA ARG A 84 4.05 12.31 11.99
C ARG A 84 4.98 11.21 12.46
N ASP A 85 6.00 11.55 13.24
CA ASP A 85 6.91 10.58 13.84
C ASP A 85 6.42 10.20 15.25
N PRO A 86 5.82 9.00 15.43
CA PRO A 86 5.25 8.61 16.72
C PRO A 86 6.31 8.44 17.80
N LYS A 87 7.58 8.18 17.43
CA LYS A 87 8.65 7.93 18.40
C LYS A 87 9.16 9.22 19.02
N SER A 88 9.04 10.34 18.34
CA SER A 88 9.52 11.62 18.84
C SER A 88 8.45 12.49 19.50
N ASP A 89 7.22 11.99 19.58
CA ASP A 89 6.11 12.56 20.35
C ASP A 89 6.22 12.33 21.87
N LEU A 90 7.24 11.60 22.35
CA LEU A 90 7.42 11.18 23.75
C LEU A 90 7.90 12.28 24.71
N GLY A 91 7.89 13.56 24.31
CA GLY A 91 8.32 14.69 25.14
C GLY A 91 7.15 15.54 25.63
N PHE A 92 7.12 15.87 26.92
CA PHE A 92 6.27 16.94 27.49
C PHE A 92 6.60 18.28 26.78
N GLY A 93 5.86 18.61 25.73
CA GLY A 93 6.03 19.85 24.98
C GLY A 93 5.70 19.74 23.49
N SER A 94 4.40 19.77 23.17
CA SER A 94 3.70 20.43 22.04
C SER A 94 4.26 20.49 20.60
N VAL A 95 5.43 19.94 20.28
CA VAL A 95 6.01 19.98 18.92
C VAL A 95 5.80 18.64 18.23
N ILE A 96 4.79 18.58 17.36
CA ILE A 96 4.59 17.43 16.46
C ILE A 96 5.81 17.37 15.53
N ARG A 97 6.62 16.33 15.69
CA ARG A 97 7.75 16.09 14.80
C ARG A 97 7.31 15.26 13.61
N MET A 98 7.92 15.56 12.46
CA MET A 98 7.64 14.91 11.21
C MET A 98 8.85 14.09 10.76
N MET A 99 8.60 12.94 10.14
CA MET A 99 9.59 12.11 9.47
C MET A 99 9.34 12.09 7.96
N GLU A 100 10.42 11.91 7.20
CA GLU A 100 10.33 11.59 5.78
C GLU A 100 10.33 10.07 5.59
N VAL A 101 9.46 9.56 4.73
CA VAL A 101 9.37 8.15 4.38
C VAL A 101 9.48 8.01 2.87
N ASP A 102 10.33 7.09 2.43
CA ASP A 102 10.49 6.79 1.02
C ASP A 102 9.24 6.10 0.46
N GLU A 103 8.82 6.58 -0.70
CA GLU A 103 7.67 6.11 -1.44
C GLU A 103 8.02 5.88 -2.91
N VAL A 104 7.23 5.03 -3.54
CA VAL A 104 7.22 4.81 -4.97
C VAL A 104 5.86 5.21 -5.49
N CYS A 105 5.79 6.21 -6.35
CA CYS A 105 4.51 6.66 -6.90
C CYS A 105 4.44 6.43 -8.41
N MET A 106 3.25 6.12 -8.91
CA MET A 106 2.96 5.93 -10.34
C MET A 106 1.57 6.49 -10.68
N PRO A 107 1.35 6.95 -11.93
CA PRO A 107 0.08 7.55 -12.32
C PRO A 107 -1.06 6.53 -12.42
N LYS A 108 -0.72 5.26 -12.67
CA LYS A 108 -1.68 4.16 -12.79
C LYS A 108 -1.04 2.81 -12.50
N TYR A 109 -1.84 1.82 -12.13
CA TYR A 109 -1.41 0.42 -11.99
C TYR A 109 -2.56 -0.55 -12.30
N ASN A 110 -2.20 -1.77 -12.69
CA ASN A 110 -3.13 -2.90 -12.92
C ASN A 110 -2.38 -4.23 -12.78
N TYR A 111 -3.07 -5.36 -13.01
CA TYR A 111 -2.53 -6.71 -12.86
C TYR A 111 -1.37 -7.07 -13.82
N ARG A 112 -1.20 -6.33 -14.93
CA ARG A 112 -0.05 -6.53 -15.84
C ARG A 112 1.22 -5.88 -15.30
N MET A 113 1.06 -4.87 -14.45
CA MET A 113 2.15 -4.10 -13.86
C MET A 113 2.58 -4.70 -12.51
N LEU A 114 1.60 -5.05 -11.68
CA LEU A 114 1.79 -5.52 -10.31
C LEU A 114 1.03 -6.81 -10.06
N TYR A 115 1.70 -7.80 -9.47
CA TYR A 115 1.14 -9.07 -9.04
C TYR A 115 0.96 -9.08 -7.52
N PRO A 116 -0.25 -9.32 -6.97
CA PRO A 116 -0.45 -9.39 -5.52
C PRO A 116 0.20 -10.66 -4.95
N LEU A 117 1.17 -10.49 -4.06
CA LEU A 117 1.83 -11.58 -3.32
C LEU A 117 1.02 -12.01 -2.10
N ARG A 118 0.44 -11.06 -1.35
CA ARG A 118 -0.40 -11.32 -0.18
C ARG A 118 -1.33 -10.14 0.07
N ILE A 119 -2.52 -10.42 0.60
CA ILE A 119 -3.54 -9.42 0.91
C ILE A 119 -3.84 -9.52 2.39
N GLY A 120 -3.64 -8.43 3.13
CA GLY A 120 -3.94 -8.34 4.55
C GLY A 120 -5.25 -7.61 4.82
N THR A 121 -6.00 -8.11 5.80
CA THR A 121 -7.06 -7.36 6.48
C THR A 121 -6.47 -6.69 7.70
N ILE A 122 -6.67 -5.38 7.85
CA ILE A 122 -6.13 -4.64 8.99
C ILE A 122 -7.22 -4.54 10.04
N ASN A 123 -6.92 -5.04 11.23
CA ASN A 123 -7.84 -5.08 12.36
C ASN A 123 -7.25 -4.33 13.56
N ILE A 124 -8.12 -3.72 14.38
CA ILE A 124 -7.74 -3.21 15.69
C ILE A 124 -7.88 -4.36 16.67
N LYS A 125 -6.75 -4.83 17.19
CA LYS A 125 -6.72 -5.94 18.14
C LYS A 125 -7.11 -5.48 19.55
N ARG A 126 -6.59 -4.32 19.96
CA ARG A 126 -6.91 -3.69 21.24
C ARG A 126 -6.55 -2.21 21.22
N ILE A 127 -7.14 -1.46 22.14
CA ILE A 127 -6.74 -0.09 22.48
C ILE A 127 -6.05 -0.15 23.84
N PHE A 128 -4.84 0.39 23.95
CA PHE A 128 -4.07 0.41 25.20
C PHE A 128 -3.50 1.81 25.42
N ASN A 129 -3.84 2.45 26.54
CA ASN A 129 -3.42 3.82 26.86
C ASN A 129 -3.71 4.88 25.76
N GLY A 130 -4.79 4.69 24.98
CA GLY A 130 -5.13 5.57 23.86
C GLY A 130 -4.43 5.22 22.54
N ASP A 131 -3.50 4.27 22.55
CA ASP A 131 -2.84 3.77 21.35
C ASP A 131 -3.56 2.55 20.77
N PHE A 132 -3.69 2.54 19.45
CA PHE A 132 -4.22 1.40 18.70
C PHE A 132 -3.14 0.35 18.50
N VAL A 133 -3.43 -0.88 18.93
CA VAL A 133 -2.63 -2.06 18.58
C VAL A 133 -3.29 -2.71 17.37
N TRP A 134 -2.59 -2.65 16.25
CA TRP A 134 -3.06 -3.18 14.98
C TRP A 134 -2.57 -4.61 14.76
N GLU A 135 -3.36 -5.38 14.03
CA GLU A 135 -3.02 -6.71 13.54
C GLU A 135 -3.35 -6.77 12.04
N ILE A 136 -2.51 -7.48 11.28
CA ILE A 136 -2.75 -7.73 9.87
C ILE A 136 -2.97 -9.23 9.71
N ASP A 137 -4.20 -9.60 9.37
CA ASP A 137 -4.55 -10.97 9.01
C ASP A 137 -4.24 -11.16 7.52
N TRP A 138 -3.07 -11.73 7.25
CA TRP A 138 -2.59 -12.01 5.91
C TRP A 138 -3.31 -13.20 5.30
N MET A 139 -3.83 -13.01 4.09
CA MET A 139 -4.33 -14.05 3.21
C MET A 139 -3.24 -14.39 2.19
N GLU A 140 -2.88 -15.66 2.15
CA GLU A 140 -1.84 -16.19 1.26
C GLU A 140 -2.38 -16.41 -0.17
N PRO A 141 -1.51 -16.47 -1.20
CA PRO A 141 -1.92 -16.63 -2.61
C PRO A 141 -2.91 -17.76 -2.88
N ASP A 142 -2.80 -18.88 -2.15
CA ASP A 142 -3.66 -20.04 -2.36
C ASP A 142 -5.08 -19.80 -1.84
N GLU A 143 -5.24 -18.94 -0.84
CA GLU A 143 -6.54 -18.51 -0.30
C GLU A 143 -7.18 -17.42 -1.18
N MET A 144 -6.38 -16.64 -1.91
CA MET A 144 -6.89 -15.63 -2.86
C MET A 144 -7.69 -16.23 -4.01
N LYS A 145 -7.47 -17.50 -4.36
CA LYS A 145 -8.24 -18.22 -5.39
C LYS A 145 -9.74 -18.26 -5.06
N VAL A 146 -10.09 -18.16 -3.79
CA VAL A 146 -11.47 -18.22 -3.29
C VAL A 146 -12.21 -16.89 -3.46
N LEU A 147 -11.50 -15.75 -3.47
CA LEU A 147 -12.11 -14.41 -3.56
C LEU A 147 -12.84 -14.13 -4.90
N ARG A 148 -12.78 -15.03 -5.89
CA ARG A 148 -13.30 -14.77 -7.24
C ARG A 148 -14.16 -15.83 -7.92
N GLY A 149 -14.30 -17.05 -7.40
CA GLY A 149 -14.91 -18.13 -8.21
C GLY A 149 -14.20 -18.38 -9.57
N HIS A 150 -13.04 -17.74 -9.80
CA HIS A 150 -12.18 -17.89 -10.96
C HIS A 150 -10.82 -18.35 -10.45
N THR A 151 -10.41 -19.53 -10.88
CA THR A 151 -9.08 -20.08 -10.61
C THR A 151 -8.02 -19.11 -11.12
N TRP A 152 -7.39 -18.38 -10.20
CA TRP A 152 -6.16 -17.62 -10.45
C TRP A 152 -5.04 -18.63 -10.67
N ASP A 153 -4.82 -18.98 -11.93
CA ASP A 153 -3.83 -19.97 -12.32
C ASP A 153 -2.50 -19.28 -12.61
N LYS A 154 -1.43 -19.72 -11.92
CA LYS A 154 -0.04 -19.36 -12.22
C LYS A 154 0.32 -19.56 -13.71
N ARG A 155 -0.49 -20.29 -14.49
CA ARG A 155 -0.32 -20.49 -15.93
C ARG A 155 -0.53 -19.25 -16.81
N HIS A 156 -1.18 -18.17 -16.35
CA HIS A 156 -1.29 -16.95 -17.16
C HIS A 156 0.05 -16.21 -17.36
N THR A 157 1.08 -16.51 -16.57
CA THR A 157 2.42 -15.91 -16.74
C THR A 157 3.36 -16.69 -17.65
N ARG A 158 2.99 -17.91 -18.08
CA ARG A 158 3.88 -18.75 -18.92
C ARG A 158 3.51 -18.73 -20.41
N LYS A 159 2.25 -18.47 -20.78
CA LYS A 159 1.83 -18.48 -22.19
C LYS A 159 2.17 -17.19 -22.97
N GLU A 160 2.45 -16.08 -22.31
CA GLU A 160 2.88 -14.83 -22.98
C GLU A 160 4.41 -14.65 -23.02
N ARG A 161 5.19 -15.61 -22.50
CA ARG A 161 6.67 -15.63 -22.64
C ARG A 161 7.17 -16.35 -23.88
N MET A 162 6.28 -16.80 -24.77
CA MET A 162 6.61 -17.57 -25.98
C MET A 162 5.77 -17.16 -27.21
N ALA A 163 5.28 -15.92 -27.26
CA ALA A 163 4.65 -15.35 -28.46
C ALA A 163 5.37 -14.05 -28.85
#